data_AF-A0A9X8DZ04-F1
#
_entry.id   AF-A0A9X8DZ04-F1
#
_cell.length_a   1.000
_cell.length_b   1.000
_cell.length_c   1.000
_cell.angle_alpha   90.00
_cell.angle_beta   90.00
_cell.angle_gamma   90.00
#
_symmetry.space_group_name_H-M   'P 1'
#
loop_
_entity.id
_entity.type
_entity.pdbx_description
1 polymer ?
#
loop_
_entity_poly.entity_id
_entity_poly.type
_entity_poly.pdbx_seq_one_letter_code
_entity_poly.pdbx_strand_id
1 'polypeptide(L)' 'MNRAGVTNLAPFSFFTVMSIDPPIFAVTQVYPGPHRKHKDTVVNLIDTNECVVNVVSEGMAATMNATCAEYPPGTSEMD' A
#
# COMPACT_ATOMS: atom_id res chain seq x y z
N MET A 1 -8.24 -2.15 2.64
CA MET A 1 -9.54 -1.50 2.37
C MET A 1 -9.68 -0.33 3.32
N ASN A 2 -10.40 0.72 2.94
CA ASN A 2 -10.75 1.79 3.87
C ASN A 2 -11.97 1.39 4.73
N ARG A 3 -12.37 2.25 5.69
CA ARG A 3 -13.53 1.99 6.56
C ARG A 3 -14.88 1.91 5.83
N ALA A 4 -14.97 2.44 4.61
CA ALA A 4 -16.15 2.36 3.76
C ALA A 4 -16.17 1.07 2.90
N GLY A 5 -15.17 0.19 3.03
CA GLY A 5 -15.07 -1.05 2.28
C GLY A 5 -14.44 -0.91 0.89
N VAL A 6 -13.96 0.27 0.50
CA VAL A 6 -13.28 0.45 -0.79
C VAL A 6 -11.87 -0.12 -0.71
N THR A 7 -11.50 -0.91 -1.70
CA THR A 7 -10.16 -1.49 -1.84
C THR A 7 -9.13 -0.43 -2.22
N ASN A 8 -7.92 -0.60 -1.70
CA ASN A 8 -6.76 0.23 -2.00
C ASN A 8 -5.58 -0.71 -2.22
N LEU A 9 -4.91 -0.61 -3.36
CA LEU A 9 -3.77 -1.42 -3.74
C LEU A 9 -2.69 -0.52 -4.34
N ALA A 10 -1.49 -0.53 -3.74
CA ALA A 10 -0.37 0.24 -4.22
C ALA A 10 0.94 -0.52 -4.02
N PRO A 11 1.93 -0.38 -4.93
CA PRO A 11 3.19 -1.09 -4.82
C PRO A 11 4.18 -0.35 -3.91
N PHE A 12 4.94 -1.11 -3.12
CA PHE A 12 6.00 -0.61 -2.25
C PHE A 12 7.28 -1.41 -2.48
N SER A 13 8.38 -0.71 -2.80
CA SER A 13 9.71 -1.31 -2.91
C SER A 13 10.56 -1.12 -1.66
N PHE A 14 10.23 -0.14 -0.81
CA PHE A 14 10.88 0.03 0.50
C PHE A 14 10.20 -0.89 1.52
N PHE A 15 10.44 -2.18 1.35
CA PHE A 15 9.91 -3.27 2.15
C PHE A 15 11.06 -4.13 2.68
N THR A 16 11.02 -4.51 3.96
CA THR A 16 12.00 -5.43 4.56
C THR A 16 11.39 -6.28 5.66
N VAL A 17 11.99 -7.44 5.92
CA VAL A 17 11.78 -8.19 7.16
C VAL A 17 12.50 -7.45 8.30
N MET A 18 11.82 -7.32 9.43
CA MET A 18 12.36 -6.67 10.64
C MET A 18 12.58 -7.67 11.78
N SER A 19 11.74 -8.68 11.89
CA SER A 19 11.87 -9.77 12.87
C SER A 19 11.27 -11.06 12.31
N ILE A 20 11.82 -12.20 12.71
CA ILE A 20 11.31 -13.53 12.37
C ILE A 20 10.38 -14.06 13.46
N ASP A 21 10.70 -13.79 14.73
CA ASP A 21 9.93 -14.22 15.88
C ASP A 21 9.83 -13.09 16.93
N PRO A 22 8.68 -12.40 17.04
CA PRO A 22 7.50 -12.55 16.18
C PRO A 22 7.78 -12.08 14.74
N PRO A 23 7.02 -12.55 13.73
CA PRO A 23 7.20 -12.11 12.35
C PRO A 23 6.75 -10.66 12.19
N ILE A 24 7.69 -9.78 11.88
CA ILE A 24 7.45 -8.34 11.67
C ILE A 24 8.06 -7.93 10.34
N PHE A 25 7.27 -7.24 9.52
CA PHE A 25 7.72 -6.58 8.30
C PHE A 25 7.62 -5.07 8.46
N ALA A 26 8.50 -4.35 7.77
CA ALA A 26 8.46 -2.91 7.68
C ALA A 26 8.21 -2.50 6.22
N VAL A 27 7.27 -1.57 6.04
CA VAL A 27 7.04 -0.85 4.78
C VAL A 27 7.24 0.63 5.06
N THR A 28 8.09 1.28 4.28
CA THR A 28 8.37 2.70 4.45
C THR A 28 7.60 3.51 3.42
N GLN A 29 6.77 4.45 3.88
CA GLN A 29 6.26 5.51 3.03
C GLN A 29 7.28 6.65 2.97
N VAL A 30 7.69 7.02 1.76
CA VAL A 30 8.48 8.24 1.54
C VAL A 30 7.64 9.47 1.92
N TYR A 31 8.24 10.38 2.68
CA TYR A 31 7.60 11.63 3.07
C TYR A 31 7.15 12.40 1.81
N PRO A 32 5.85 12.71 1.66
CA PRO A 32 5.32 13.28 0.42
C PRO A 32 5.68 14.77 0.24
N GLY A 33 6.29 15.40 1.24
CA GLY A 33 6.56 16.84 1.26
C GLY A 33 5.49 17.64 2.00
N PRO A 34 5.76 18.93 2.28
CA PRO A 34 4.79 19.80 2.93
C PRO A 34 3.53 19.96 2.05
N HIS A 35 2.37 20.08 2.69
CA HIS A 35 1.05 20.26 2.05
C HIS A 35 0.56 19.09 1.16
N ARG A 36 1.29 17.97 1.09
CA ARG A 36 0.84 16.76 0.42
C ARG A 36 0.30 15.76 1.43
N LYS A 37 -0.80 15.09 1.07
CA LYS A 37 -1.39 14.03 1.89
C LYS A 37 -0.51 12.78 1.86
N HIS A 38 -0.59 11.98 2.93
CA HIS A 38 -0.06 10.63 2.90
C HIS A 38 -0.78 9.78 1.83
N LYS A 39 -0.13 8.69 1.40
CA LYS A 39 -0.79 7.72 0.51
C LYS A 39 -1.98 7.11 1.24
N ASP A 40 -3.04 6.81 0.49
CA ASP A 40 -4.25 6.16 1.01
C ASP A 40 -3.91 4.85 1.74
N THR A 41 -2.89 4.09 1.30
CA THR A 41 -2.40 2.92 2.03
C THR A 41 -2.05 3.21 3.49
N VAL A 42 -1.34 4.31 3.79
CA VAL A 42 -0.95 4.64 5.17
C VAL A 42 -2.12 5.18 5.97
N VAL A 43 -2.96 6.01 5.36
CA VAL A 43 -4.19 6.49 6.00
C VAL A 43 -5.07 5.29 6.40
N ASN A 44 -5.30 4.36 5.47
CA ASN A 44 -6.08 3.16 5.72
C ASN A 44 -5.44 2.27 6.79
N LEU A 45 -4.12 2.05 6.75
CA LEU A 45 -3.41 1.27 7.76
C LEU A 45 -3.57 1.83 9.18
N ILE A 46 -3.50 3.15 9.34
CA ILE A 46 -3.69 3.80 10.65
C ILE A 46 -5.15 3.67 11.10
N ASP A 47 -6.11 3.78 10.17
CA ASP A 47 -7.52 3.76 10.48
C ASP A 47 -8.08 2.36 10.77
N THR A 48 -7.53 1.32 10.12
CA THR A 48 -8.05 -0.07 10.18
C THR A 48 -7.13 -1.02 10.92
N ASN A 49 -5.84 -0.71 11.08
CA ASN A 49 -4.80 -1.59 11.64
C ASN A 49 -4.62 -2.93 10.91
N GLU A 50 -5.08 -3.02 9.66
CA GLU A 50 -5.07 -4.28 8.90
C GLU A 50 -4.64 -4.04 7.45
N CYS A 51 -3.84 -4.96 6.91
CA CYS A 51 -3.48 -5.01 5.49
C CYS A 51 -3.09 -6.41 5.05
N VAL A 52 -2.92 -6.58 3.74
CA VAL A 52 -2.34 -7.77 3.11
C VAL A 52 -1.11 -7.33 2.32
N VAL A 53 0.02 -8.01 2.51
CA VAL A 53 1.21 -7.86 1.69
C VAL A 53 1.19 -8.92 0.59
N ASN A 54 1.16 -8.48 -0.65
CA ASN A 54 1.19 -9.35 -1.82
C ASN A 54 2.60 -9.42 -2.38
N VAL A 55 3.16 -10.63 -2.54
CA VAL A 55 4.42 -10.84 -3.24
C VAL A 55 4.15 -10.93 -4.73
N VAL A 56 4.82 -10.10 -5.52
CA VAL A 56 4.55 -9.94 -6.96
C VAL A 56 5.49 -10.84 -7.74
N SER A 57 4.92 -11.71 -8.57
CA SER A 57 5.68 -12.50 -9.54
C SER A 57 5.95 -11.68 -10.81
N GLU A 58 6.94 -12.10 -11.61
CA GLU A 58 7.30 -11.42 -12.85
C GLU A 58 6.11 -11.27 -13.81
N GLY A 59 5.29 -12.32 -13.97
CA GLY A 59 4.10 -12.28 -14.83
C GLY A 59 3.04 -11.26 -14.39
N MET A 60 3.06 -10.84 -13.12
CA MET A 60 2.14 -9.82 -12.58
C MET A 60 2.78 -8.43 -12.49
N ALA A 61 4.06 -8.27 -12.84
CA ALA A 61 4.79 -7.03 -12.63
C ALA A 61 4.14 -5.84 -13.36
N ALA A 62 3.68 -6.04 -14.60
CA ALA A 62 2.99 -5.00 -15.36
C ALA A 62 1.66 -4.58 -14.72
N THR A 63 0.86 -5.56 -14.27
CA THR A 63 -0.42 -5.32 -13.57
C THR A 63 -0.20 -4.60 -12.25
N MET A 64 0.77 -5.05 -11.44
CA MET A 64 1.15 -4.36 -10.22
C MET A 64 1.62 -2.94 -10.50
N ASN A 65 2.44 -2.73 -11.53
CA ASN A 65 2.92 -1.39 -11.87
C ASN A 65 1.77 -0.45 -12.28
N ALA A 66 0.70 -0.96 -12.91
CA ALA A 66 -0.48 -0.15 -13.22
C ALA A 66 -1.13 0.46 -11.97
N THR A 67 -1.08 -0.24 -10.82
CA THR A 67 -1.62 0.26 -9.54
C THR A 67 -0.82 1.43 -8.93
N CYS A 68 0.31 1.84 -9.54
CA CYS A 68 1.05 3.03 -9.08
C CYS A 68 0.47 4.36 -9.58
N ALA A 69 -0.49 4.33 -10.51
CA ALA A 69 -1.08 5.54 -11.09
C ALA A 69 -1.76 6.41 -10.03
N GLU A 70 -1.96 7.70 -10.34
CA GLU A 70 -2.65 8.62 -9.45
C GLU A 70 -4.17 8.45 -9.57
N TYR A 71 -4.78 7.92 -8.51
CA TYR A 71 -6.24 7.79 -8.39
C TYR A 71 -6.79 8.81 -7.39
N PRO A 72 -8.02 9.32 -7.60
CA PRO A 72 -8.72 10.10 -6.58
C PRO A 72 -8.94 9.27 -5.30
N PRO A 73 -8.88 9.88 -4.11
CA PRO A 73 -9.09 9.14 -2.86
C PRO A 73 -10.42 8.40 -2.83
N GLY A 74 -10.39 7.14 -2.38
CA GLY A 74 -11.57 6.28 -2.35
C GLY A 74 -11.95 5.70 -3.71
N THR A 75 -11.04 5.71 -4.69
CA THR A 75 -11.14 4.92 -5.91
C THR A 75 -10.25 3.68 -5.77
N SER A 76 -10.76 2.51 -6.15
CA SER A 76 -10.02 1.25 -6.10
C SER A 76 -9.11 1.09 -7.31
N GLU A 77 -7.86 0.71 -7.09
CA GLU A 77 -6.89 0.42 -8.15
C GLU A 77 -7.00 -1.02 -8.69
N MET A 78 -7.91 -1.83 -8.13
CA MET A 78 -8.20 -3.18 -8.63
C MET A 78 -9.29 -3.23 -9.70
N ASP A 79 -10.02 -2.12 -9.88
CA ASP A 79 -11.13 -1.97 -10.83
C ASP A 79 -10.70 -1.17 -12.07
#